data_AF-A0A1V9F616-F1
#
_entry.id   AF-A0A1V9F616-F1
#
_cell.length_a   1.000
_cell.length_b   1.000
_cell.length_c   1.000
_cell.angle_alpha   90.00
_cell.angle_beta   90.00
_cell.angle_gamma   90.00
#
_symmetry.space_group_name_H-M   'P 1'
#
loop_
_entity.id
_entity.type
_entity.pdbx_description
1 polymer ?
#
loop_
_entity_poly.entity_id
_entity_poly.type
_entity_poly.pdbx_seq_one_letter_code
_entity_poly.pdbx_strand_id
1 'polypeptide(L)'
;MRKILISLLLIIISVGAFSQSVTVPRLIDMLDWSPTQVDTTLKKNGYLLMKKDVDSTSSLYEYSWFDKDVDGREVVRALVLMDARVRNMQSRLITYRTYNRDEYGQMASWLLANNFHSTAKYDFKEAQHTVYSNGKLNITVKVITTRLKNGKKFTAYELELGK
;
A
#
# COMPACT_ATOMS: atom_id res chain seq x y z
N MET A 1 -1.73 26.61 -43.57
CA MET A 1 -1.05 25.60 -42.70
C MET A 1 -0.91 26.13 -41.27
N ARG A 2 -2.02 26.34 -40.55
CA ARG A 2 -2.00 26.87 -39.16
C ARG A 2 -2.97 26.16 -38.21
N LYS A 3 -3.72 25.17 -38.74
CA LYS A 3 -4.75 24.40 -38.01
C LYS A 3 -4.28 23.02 -37.53
N ILE A 4 -3.08 22.58 -37.93
CA ILE A 4 -2.52 21.28 -37.52
C ILE A 4 -1.70 21.41 -36.21
N LEU A 5 -1.28 22.61 -35.83
CA LEU A 5 -0.49 22.82 -34.61
C LEU A 5 -1.32 22.76 -33.31
N ILE A 6 -2.64 22.95 -33.39
CA ILE A 6 -3.51 22.96 -32.20
C ILE A 6 -3.88 21.52 -31.77
N SER A 7 -3.88 20.57 -32.70
CA SER A 7 -4.17 19.16 -32.39
C SER A 7 -3.02 18.43 -31.69
N LEU A 8 -1.78 18.96 -31.76
CA LEU A 8 -0.62 18.35 -31.10
C LEU A 8 -0.42 18.81 -29.65
N LEU A 9 -1.12 19.85 -29.19
CA LEU A 9 -1.01 20.39 -27.82
C LEU A 9 -1.97 19.71 -26.82
N LEU A 10 -2.87 18.85 -27.31
CA LEU A 10 -3.84 18.08 -26.49
C LEU A 10 -3.34 16.69 -26.08
N ILE A 11 -2.09 16.34 -26.41
CA ILE A 11 -1.42 15.09 -25.97
C ILE A 11 -0.63 15.32 -24.66
N ILE A 12 -0.81 16.49 -24.04
CA ILE A 12 -0.13 16.85 -22.80
C ILE A 12 -1.01 16.39 -21.63
N ILE A 13 -0.61 15.24 -21.08
CA ILE A 13 -0.81 14.86 -19.67
C ILE A 13 -2.17 14.19 -19.38
N SER A 14 -2.38 13.00 -19.94
CA SER A 14 -2.99 11.93 -19.14
C SER A 14 -1.94 11.45 -18.11
N VAL A 15 -1.59 12.29 -17.14
CA VAL A 15 -1.12 11.73 -15.85
C VAL A 15 -2.34 10.96 -15.38
N GLY A 16 -2.28 9.63 -15.49
CA GLY A 16 -3.23 8.79 -14.80
C GLY A 16 -3.21 9.28 -13.36
N ALA A 17 -4.31 9.87 -12.91
CA ALA A 17 -4.47 10.24 -11.53
C ALA A 17 -4.35 8.92 -10.76
N PHE A 18 -3.15 8.65 -10.25
CA PHE A 18 -2.88 7.46 -9.46
C PHE A 18 -3.74 7.60 -8.22
N SER A 19 -4.85 6.88 -8.19
CA SER A 19 -5.77 6.84 -7.06
C SER A 19 -5.07 6.34 -5.79
N GLN A 20 -3.95 5.62 -5.93
CA GLN A 20 -3.13 5.16 -4.81
C GLN A 20 -2.50 6.34 -4.04
N SER A 21 -2.94 6.52 -2.78
CA SER A 21 -2.43 7.59 -1.89
C SER A 21 -0.95 7.41 -1.53
N VAL A 22 -0.46 6.18 -1.37
CA VAL A 22 0.97 5.87 -1.12
C VAL A 22 1.42 4.79 -2.09
N THR A 23 2.27 5.15 -3.04
CA THR A 23 2.71 4.25 -4.13
C THR A 23 3.62 3.12 -3.64
N VAL A 24 3.66 2.00 -4.37
CA VAL A 24 4.53 0.86 -4.03
C VAL A 24 6.02 1.26 -3.90
N PRO A 25 6.63 2.06 -4.81
CA PRO A 25 8.00 2.55 -4.61
C PRO A 25 8.17 3.30 -3.29
N ARG A 26 7.20 4.14 -2.91
CA ARG A 26 7.26 4.92 -1.68
C ARG A 26 7.22 4.01 -0.45
N LEU A 27 6.42 2.94 -0.49
CA LEU A 27 6.40 1.93 0.58
C LEU A 27 7.76 1.22 0.71
N ILE A 28 8.41 0.90 -0.41
CA ILE A 28 9.75 0.29 -0.42
C ILE A 28 10.77 1.27 0.18
N ASP A 29 10.77 2.54 -0.22
CA ASP A 29 11.68 3.55 0.34
C ASP A 29 11.53 3.68 1.87
N MET A 30 10.29 3.59 2.38
CA MET A 30 10.00 3.67 3.81
C MET A 30 10.65 2.54 4.63
N LEU A 31 11.07 1.43 4.01
CA LEU A 31 11.84 0.40 4.71
C LEU A 31 13.14 0.99 5.27
N ASP A 32 13.76 1.95 4.58
CA ASP A 32 15.06 2.53 4.96
C ASP A 32 14.98 3.83 5.76
N TRP A 33 13.77 4.36 5.97
CA TRP A 33 13.59 5.64 6.64
C TRP A 33 13.62 5.55 8.17
N SER A 34 13.85 6.67 8.83
CA SER A 34 13.50 6.78 10.24
C SER A 34 11.97 6.82 10.43
N PRO A 35 11.43 6.36 11.58
CA PRO A 35 10.01 6.49 11.87
C PRO A 35 9.48 7.93 11.73
N THR A 36 10.29 8.94 12.07
CA THR A 36 9.93 10.36 11.93
C THR A 36 9.73 10.79 10.46
N GLN A 37 10.55 10.27 9.54
CA GLN A 37 10.41 10.54 8.11
C GLN A 37 9.14 9.89 7.55
N VAL A 38 8.81 8.67 8.00
CA VAL A 38 7.56 7.99 7.66
C VAL A 38 6.37 8.80 8.17
N ASP A 39 6.37 9.15 9.46
CA ASP A 39 5.30 9.93 10.11
C ASP A 39 5.03 11.26 9.40
N THR A 40 6.08 12.03 9.13
CA THR A 40 5.98 13.31 8.41
C THR A 40 5.41 13.12 7.01
N THR A 41 5.85 12.08 6.28
CA THR A 41 5.35 11.80 4.92
C THR A 41 3.87 11.44 4.94
N LEU A 42 3.46 10.57 5.87
CA LEU A 42 2.08 10.09 5.95
C LEU A 42 1.12 11.21 6.38
N LYS A 43 1.50 12.03 7.36
CA LYS A 43 0.70 13.19 7.77
C LYS A 43 0.52 14.22 6.64
N LYS A 44 1.56 14.46 5.83
CA LYS A 44 1.45 15.31 4.62
C LYS A 44 0.46 14.75 3.61
N ASN A 45 0.30 13.43 3.55
CA ASN A 45 -0.68 12.75 2.71
C ASN A 45 -2.04 12.56 3.39
N GLY A 46 -2.28 13.22 4.53
CA GLY A 46 -3.57 13.22 5.24
C GLY A 46 -3.80 12.02 6.16
N TYR A 47 -2.82 11.15 6.36
CA TYR A 47 -2.95 10.03 7.30
C TYR A 47 -2.88 10.54 8.74
N LEU A 48 -3.72 9.96 9.60
CA LEU A 48 -3.73 10.17 11.03
C LEU A 48 -3.02 9.02 11.73
N LEU A 49 -2.16 9.33 12.70
CA LEU A 49 -1.57 8.34 13.59
C LEU A 49 -2.63 7.87 14.59
N MET A 50 -3.06 6.61 14.47
CA MET A 50 -4.12 6.01 15.27
C MET A 50 -3.59 5.34 16.52
N LYS A 51 -2.44 4.67 16.39
CA LYS A 51 -1.80 3.95 17.49
C LYS A 51 -0.29 4.07 17.38
N LYS A 52 0.34 4.23 18.54
CA LYS A 52 1.79 4.19 18.70
C LYS A 52 2.11 3.37 19.94
N ASP A 53 2.87 2.32 19.77
CA ASP A 53 3.40 1.47 20.84
C ASP A 53 4.91 1.34 20.66
N VAL A 54 5.68 1.60 21.70
CA VAL A 54 7.15 1.61 21.63
C VAL A 54 7.70 1.03 22.92
N ASP A 55 8.46 -0.04 22.79
CA ASP A 55 9.22 -0.65 23.88
C ASP A 55 10.73 -0.66 23.56
N SER A 56 11.53 -1.31 24.41
CA SER A 56 13.00 -1.35 24.25
C SER A 56 13.48 -2.19 23.06
N THR A 57 12.62 -3.05 22.53
CA THR A 57 12.91 -4.06 21.50
C THR A 57 11.99 -3.97 20.29
N SER A 58 10.91 -3.20 20.35
CA SER A 58 9.92 -3.12 19.28
C SER A 58 9.27 -1.75 19.21
N SER A 59 8.75 -1.42 18.03
CA SER A 59 7.83 -0.29 17.88
C SER A 59 6.79 -0.59 16.83
N LEU A 60 5.59 -0.07 17.05
CA LEU A 60 4.43 -0.22 16.19
C LEU A 60 3.77 1.16 16.01
N TYR A 61 3.55 1.54 14.77
CA TYR A 61 2.83 2.75 14.40
C TYR A 61 1.73 2.36 13.41
N GLU A 62 0.48 2.66 13.77
CA GLU A 62 -0.68 2.41 12.91
C GLU A 62 -1.24 3.75 12.45
N TYR A 63 -1.33 3.91 11.14
CA TYR A 63 -1.85 5.09 10.47
C TYR A 63 -3.14 4.72 9.74
N SER A 64 -4.08 5.65 9.71
CA SER A 64 -5.30 5.51 8.91
C SER A 64 -5.62 6.78 8.15
N TRP A 65 -6.16 6.60 6.97
CA TRP A 65 -6.66 7.66 6.12
C TRP A 65 -8.10 7.36 5.78
N PHE A 66 -8.96 8.36 5.93
CA PHE A 66 -10.39 8.27 5.69
C PHE A 66 -10.80 9.46 4.83
N ASP A 67 -11.48 9.19 3.73
CA ASP A 67 -12.14 10.23 2.95
C ASP A 67 -13.52 9.73 2.52
N LYS A 68 -14.43 10.68 2.45
CA LYS A 68 -15.75 10.47 1.87
C LYS A 68 -15.63 10.97 0.45
N ASP A 69 -15.42 10.06 -0.48
CA ASP A 69 -15.38 10.39 -1.90
C ASP A 69 -16.65 11.18 -2.28
N VAL A 70 -16.55 12.04 -3.29
CA VAL A 70 -17.62 12.99 -3.68
C VAL A 70 -18.93 12.28 -4.03
N ASP A 71 -18.85 10.99 -4.39
CA ASP A 71 -19.97 10.08 -4.68
C ASP A 71 -20.49 9.29 -3.45
N GLY A 72 -20.05 9.63 -2.23
CA GLY A 72 -20.47 8.98 -0.99
C GLY A 72 -19.81 7.63 -0.71
N ARG A 73 -18.75 7.24 -1.44
CA ARG A 73 -17.97 6.04 -1.14
C ARG A 73 -16.87 6.36 -0.13
N GLU A 74 -16.88 5.71 1.01
CA GLU A 74 -15.82 5.85 2.00
C GLU A 74 -14.57 5.10 1.52
N VAL A 75 -13.48 5.83 1.28
CA VAL A 75 -12.18 5.24 0.98
C VAL A 75 -11.38 5.19 2.27
N VAL A 76 -11.12 3.97 2.73
CA VAL A 76 -10.33 3.71 3.94
C VAL A 76 -8.99 3.10 3.52
N ARG A 77 -7.91 3.64 4.08
CA ARG A 77 -6.57 3.08 3.93
C ARG A 77 -5.93 2.96 5.30
N ALA A 78 -5.11 1.94 5.48
CA ALA A 78 -4.30 1.79 6.68
C ALA A 78 -2.85 1.52 6.31
N LEU A 79 -1.92 2.06 7.09
CA LEU A 79 -0.51 1.71 7.00
C LEU A 79 -0.02 1.37 8.40
N VAL A 80 0.59 0.19 8.54
CA VAL A 80 1.25 -0.26 9.76
C VAL A 80 2.74 -0.29 9.52
N LEU A 81 3.50 0.37 10.38
CA LEU A 81 4.95 0.31 10.44
C LEU A 81 5.33 -0.40 11.75
N MET A 82 6.05 -1.50 11.64
CA MET A 82 6.54 -2.27 12.78
C MET A 82 8.05 -2.45 12.68
N ASP A 83 8.77 -2.11 13.74
CA ASP A 83 10.20 -2.40 13.90
C ASP A 83 10.39 -3.40 15.04
N ALA A 84 11.33 -4.33 14.87
CA ALA A 84 11.80 -5.23 15.90
C ALA A 84 13.33 -5.21 15.97
N ARG A 85 13.89 -5.24 17.19
CA ARG A 85 15.32 -5.20 17.47
C ARG A 85 15.65 -6.21 18.57
N VAL A 86 16.52 -7.16 18.23
CA VAL A 86 17.03 -8.15 19.18
C VAL A 86 18.54 -8.25 19.01
N ARG A 87 19.28 -7.80 20.03
CA ARG A 87 20.76 -7.72 20.00
C ARG A 87 21.23 -6.90 18.79
N ASN A 88 21.91 -7.54 17.83
CA ASN A 88 22.43 -6.92 16.61
C ASN A 88 21.51 -7.11 15.40
N MET A 89 20.34 -7.74 15.58
CA MET A 89 19.36 -7.94 14.52
C MET A 89 18.31 -6.83 14.58
N GLN A 90 18.03 -6.23 13.44
CA GLN A 90 16.91 -5.32 13.25
C GLN A 90 16.07 -5.85 12.09
N SER A 91 14.76 -5.81 12.25
CA SER A 91 13.83 -6.05 11.16
C SER A 91 12.76 -4.97 11.13
N ARG A 92 12.25 -4.70 9.94
CA ARG A 92 11.11 -3.81 9.72
C ARG A 92 10.06 -4.51 8.88
N LEU A 93 8.80 -4.29 9.22
CA LEU A 93 7.63 -4.66 8.44
C LEU A 93 6.78 -3.43 8.15
N ILE A 94 6.38 -3.27 6.90
CA ILE A 94 5.35 -2.31 6.49
C ILE A 94 4.19 -3.09 5.91
N THR A 95 2.98 -2.81 6.42
CA THR A 95 1.73 -3.32 5.84
C THR A 95 0.90 -2.15 5.35
N TYR A 96 0.56 -2.14 4.07
CA TYR A 96 -0.36 -1.18 3.48
C TYR A 96 -1.66 -1.87 3.11
N ARG A 97 -2.80 -1.38 3.62
CA ARG A 97 -4.14 -1.91 3.36
C ARG A 97 -5.00 -0.88 2.65
N THR A 98 -5.72 -1.32 1.63
CA THR A 98 -6.78 -0.57 0.96
C THR A 98 -8.01 -1.45 0.76
N TYR A 99 -9.19 -0.81 0.65
CA TYR A 99 -10.45 -1.47 0.26
C TYR A 99 -10.85 -1.12 -1.18
N ASN A 100 -10.04 -0.32 -1.86
CA ASN A 100 -10.27 0.06 -3.25
C ASN A 100 -9.65 -0.96 -4.20
N ARG A 101 -10.49 -1.55 -5.06
CA ARG A 101 -10.08 -2.54 -6.06
C ARG A 101 -9.17 -1.93 -7.15
N ASP A 102 -9.36 -0.67 -7.49
CA ASP A 102 -8.57 0.00 -8.53
C ASP A 102 -7.14 0.24 -8.05
N GLU A 103 -6.96 0.59 -6.77
CA GLU A 103 -5.64 0.66 -6.16
C GLU A 103 -4.96 -0.70 -6.13
N TYR A 104 -5.70 -1.78 -5.83
CA TYR A 104 -5.17 -3.13 -5.94
C TYR A 104 -4.69 -3.45 -7.36
N GLY A 105 -5.46 -3.08 -8.39
CA GLY A 105 -5.05 -3.21 -9.79
C GLY A 105 -3.77 -2.42 -10.12
N GLN A 106 -3.64 -1.20 -9.58
CA GLN A 106 -2.43 -0.38 -9.74
C GLN A 106 -1.21 -1.03 -9.08
N MET A 107 -1.35 -1.54 -7.86
CA MET A 107 -0.28 -2.22 -7.14
C MET A 107 0.17 -3.49 -7.87
N ALA A 108 -0.77 -4.33 -8.30
CA ALA A 108 -0.46 -5.53 -9.07
C ALA A 108 0.23 -5.21 -10.40
N SER A 109 -0.25 -4.17 -11.11
CA SER A 109 0.38 -3.73 -12.37
C SER A 109 1.80 -3.22 -12.15
N TRP A 110 2.04 -2.48 -11.06
CA TRP A 110 3.38 -2.00 -10.72
C TRP A 110 4.33 -3.16 -10.42
N LEU A 111 3.90 -4.17 -9.66
CA LEU A 111 4.71 -5.36 -9.38
C LEU A 111 5.14 -6.04 -10.69
N LEU A 112 4.19 -6.30 -11.59
CA LEU A 112 4.47 -6.91 -12.89
C LEU A 112 5.45 -6.08 -13.72
N ALA A 113 5.27 -4.75 -13.75
CA ALA A 113 6.16 -3.84 -14.48
C ALA A 113 7.59 -3.77 -13.91
N ASN A 114 7.79 -4.21 -12.66
CA ASN A 114 9.08 -4.16 -11.96
C ASN A 114 9.68 -5.55 -11.70
N ASN A 115 9.39 -6.51 -12.59
CA ASN A 115 9.93 -7.87 -12.59
C ASN A 115 9.65 -8.67 -11.30
N PHE A 116 8.55 -8.37 -10.62
CA PHE A 116 8.06 -9.24 -9.55
C PHE A 116 7.25 -10.39 -10.13
N HIS A 117 7.63 -11.61 -9.80
CA HIS A 117 6.95 -12.83 -10.20
C HIS A 117 6.40 -13.55 -8.98
N SER A 118 5.24 -14.20 -9.13
CA SER A 118 4.68 -15.01 -8.04
C SER A 118 5.57 -16.23 -7.77
N THR A 119 6.00 -16.40 -6.53
CA THR A 119 6.84 -17.53 -6.09
C THR A 119 6.09 -18.52 -5.22
N ALA A 120 5.07 -18.06 -4.49
CA ALA A 120 4.21 -18.90 -3.67
C ALA A 120 2.80 -18.32 -3.59
N LYS A 121 1.83 -19.21 -3.40
CA LYS A 121 0.43 -18.87 -3.21
C LYS A 121 -0.15 -19.74 -2.09
N TYR A 122 -0.80 -19.08 -1.14
CA TYR A 122 -1.44 -19.72 0.00
C TYR A 122 -2.92 -19.36 -0.02
N ASP A 123 -3.77 -20.38 -0.06
CA ASP A 123 -5.21 -20.23 -0.07
C ASP A 123 -5.76 -20.57 1.32
N PHE A 124 -6.35 -19.57 1.96
CA PHE A 124 -7.06 -19.68 3.22
C PHE A 124 -8.54 -19.45 2.96
N LYS A 125 -9.40 -20.03 3.80
CA LYS A 125 -10.87 -19.96 3.66
C LYS A 125 -11.41 -18.55 3.35
N GLU A 126 -10.82 -17.52 3.96
CA GLU A 126 -11.26 -16.12 3.82
C GLU A 126 -10.15 -15.20 3.29
N ALA A 127 -9.00 -15.74 2.90
CA ALA A 127 -7.86 -14.94 2.46
C ALA A 127 -7.00 -15.68 1.45
N GLN A 128 -6.47 -14.96 0.47
CA GLN A 128 -5.49 -15.50 -0.45
C GLN A 128 -4.22 -14.67 -0.36
N HIS A 129 -3.09 -15.31 -0.04
CA HIS A 129 -1.79 -14.66 0.04
C HIS A 129 -0.94 -15.09 -1.14
N THR A 130 -0.41 -14.13 -1.89
CA THR A 130 0.50 -14.39 -3.00
C THR A 130 1.82 -13.68 -2.71
N VAL A 131 2.89 -14.46 -2.65
CA VAL A 131 4.25 -13.93 -2.49
C VAL A 131 4.80 -13.63 -3.86
N TYR A 132 5.29 -12.40 -4.04
CA TYR A 132 5.94 -11.91 -5.23
C TYR A 132 7.40 -11.63 -4.94
N SER A 133 8.31 -11.99 -5.85
CA SER A 133 9.74 -11.73 -5.73
C SER A 133 10.33 -11.22 -7.04
N ASN A 134 11.27 -10.29 -6.93
CA ASN A 134 12.14 -9.88 -8.03
C ASN A 134 13.61 -10.32 -7.82
N GLY A 135 13.85 -11.25 -6.89
CA GLY A 135 15.18 -11.72 -6.50
C GLY A 135 15.94 -10.83 -5.51
N LYS A 136 15.45 -9.61 -5.23
CA LYS A 136 16.02 -8.70 -4.22
C LYS A 136 15.09 -8.47 -3.03
N LEU A 137 13.80 -8.33 -3.31
CA LEU A 137 12.76 -8.08 -2.31
C LEU A 137 11.62 -9.07 -2.52
N ASN A 138 11.02 -9.49 -1.42
CA ASN A 138 9.76 -10.23 -1.42
C ASN A 138 8.65 -9.30 -0.94
N ILE A 139 7.51 -9.32 -1.64
CA ILE A 139 6.30 -8.60 -1.29
C ILE A 139 5.16 -9.61 -1.22
N THR A 140 4.48 -9.66 -0.08
CA THR A 140 3.29 -10.51 0.08
C THR A 140 2.06 -9.66 -0.19
N VAL A 141 1.27 -10.06 -1.19
CA VAL A 141 -0.01 -9.45 -1.51
C VAL A 141 -1.12 -10.34 -0.93
N LYS A 142 -1.99 -9.77 -0.10
CA LYS A 142 -3.11 -10.49 0.50
C LYS A 142 -4.43 -9.93 0.00
N VAL A 143 -5.34 -10.83 -0.38
CA VAL A 143 -6.73 -10.52 -0.70
C VAL A 143 -7.59 -11.19 0.36
N ILE A 144 -8.19 -10.40 1.25
CA ILE A 144 -8.91 -10.89 2.42
C ILE A 144 -10.39 -10.54 2.26
N THR A 145 -11.28 -11.52 2.24
CA THR A 145 -12.72 -11.30 2.08
C THR A 145 -13.47 -11.69 3.35
N THR A 146 -13.99 -10.69 4.04
CA THR A 146 -14.79 -10.86 5.26
C THR A 146 -16.28 -10.81 4.94
N ARG A 147 -17.06 -11.76 5.45
CA ARG A 147 -18.52 -11.74 5.39
C ARG A 147 -19.09 -11.18 6.69
N LEU A 148 -19.82 -10.07 6.60
CA LEU A 148 -20.51 -9.48 7.75
C LEU A 148 -21.78 -10.28 8.10
N LYS A 149 -22.26 -10.10 9.33
CA LYS A 149 -23.51 -10.71 9.83
C LYS A 149 -24.74 -10.36 8.98
N ASN A 150 -24.73 -9.19 8.34
CA ASN A 150 -25.79 -8.74 7.42
C ASN A 150 -25.67 -9.33 6.00
N GLY A 151 -24.76 -10.28 5.78
CA GLY A 151 -24.55 -10.93 4.49
C GLY A 151 -23.66 -10.16 3.51
N LYS A 152 -23.34 -8.88 3.76
CA LYS A 152 -22.43 -8.10 2.92
C LYS A 152 -21.01 -8.67 3.00
N LYS A 153 -20.28 -8.61 1.89
CA LYS A 153 -18.86 -9.00 1.81
C LYS A 153 -18.01 -7.74 1.66
N PHE A 154 -16.89 -7.70 2.36
CA PHE A 154 -15.87 -6.66 2.25
C PHE A 154 -14.55 -7.31 1.90
N THR A 155 -13.87 -6.78 0.88
CA THR A 155 -12.55 -7.26 0.48
C THR A 155 -11.50 -6.21 0.81
N ALA A 156 -10.53 -6.58 1.62
CA ALA A 156 -9.32 -5.82 1.87
C ALA A 156 -8.19 -6.35 0.98
N TYR A 157 -7.37 -5.43 0.47
CA TYR A 157 -6.16 -5.73 -0.28
C TYR A 157 -4.97 -5.20 0.52
N GLU A 158 -4.00 -6.06 0.79
CA GLU A 158 -2.81 -5.71 1.56
C GLU A 158 -1.53 -5.96 0.77
N LEU A 159 -0.58 -5.04 0.89
CA LEU A 159 0.82 -5.28 0.59
C LEU A 159 1.60 -5.32 1.89
N GLU A 160 2.34 -6.39 2.08
CA GLU A 160 3.28 -6.58 3.19
C GLU A 160 4.69 -6.67 2.62
N LEU A 161 5.59 -5.82 3.13
CA LEU A 161 6.98 -5.71 2.73
C LEU A 161 7.85 -5.61 3.97
N GLY A 162 8.97 -6.32 3.99
CA GLY A 162 9.88 -6.32 5.13
C GLY A 162 11.33 -6.49 4.77
N LYS A 163 12.20 -6.14 5.73
CA LYS A 163 13.65 -6.31 5.66
C LYS A 163 14.23 -6.72 7.01
#